data_AF-A0A392M008-F1
#
_entry.id   AF-A0A392M008-F1
#
_cell.length_a   1.000
_cell.length_b   1.000
_cell.length_c   1.000
_cell.angle_alpha   90.00
_cell.angle_beta   90.00
_cell.angle_gamma   90.00
#
_symmetry.space_group_name_H-M   'P 1'
#
loop_
_entity.id
_entity.type
_entity.pdbx_description
1 polymer ?
#
loop_
_entity_poly.entity_id
_entity_poly.type
_entity_poly.pdbx_seq_one_letter_code
_entity_poly.pdbx_strand_id
1 'polypeptide(L)'
;MLSGERKWGHEKIYLLFKWPEAEAIFSVPLIEGIQEDRLIWNEEQDGLYSVQSGYRKMKENRWRAEAWAAEPWGWLWKIQAPPKAKHLMWQICKECLPMRTRLRGHHGQCQLDCPLCQEIRS
;
A
#
# COMPACT_ATOMS: atom_id res chain seq x y z
N MET A 1 13.73 19.13 -20.47
CA MET A 1 15.16 19.05 -20.86
C MET A 1 15.49 20.31 -21.62
N LEU A 2 16.50 21.06 -21.18
CA LEU A 2 17.01 22.21 -21.96
C LEU A 2 17.86 21.65 -23.09
N SER A 3 17.64 22.18 -24.29
CA SER A 3 18.39 21.98 -25.54
C SER A 3 19.80 21.39 -25.37
N GLY A 4 19.99 20.15 -25.83
CA GLY A 4 21.29 19.62 -26.27
C GLY A 4 22.28 19.14 -25.21
N GLU A 5 22.15 19.52 -23.94
CA GLU A 5 23.08 19.09 -22.88
C GLU A 5 22.40 18.13 -21.88
N ARG A 6 22.96 16.92 -21.71
CA ARG A 6 22.54 15.96 -20.68
C ARG A 6 23.09 16.38 -19.32
N LYS A 7 22.47 17.39 -18.72
CA LYS A 7 22.79 17.88 -17.39
C LYS A 7 21.51 18.06 -16.58
N TRP A 8 21.62 17.88 -15.27
CA TRP A 8 20.55 18.25 -14.35
C TRP A 8 20.35 19.77 -14.40
N GLY A 9 19.10 20.20 -14.53
CA GLY A 9 18.76 21.63 -14.45
C GLY A 9 18.75 22.09 -13.00
N HIS A 10 19.93 22.40 -12.45
CA HIS A 10 20.13 22.72 -11.03
C HIS A 10 19.13 23.76 -10.51
N GLU A 11 18.95 24.87 -11.23
CA GLU A 11 18.04 25.95 -10.85
C GLU A 11 16.59 25.46 -10.68
N LYS A 12 16.09 24.63 -11.61
CA LYS A 12 14.73 24.09 -11.55
C LYS A 12 14.58 23.07 -10.43
N ILE A 13 15.60 22.27 -10.18
CA ILE A 13 15.54 21.23 -9.16
C ILE A 13 15.52 21.87 -7.76
N TYR A 14 16.38 22.85 -7.49
CA TYR A 14 16.33 23.58 -6.22
C TYR A 14 15.06 24.44 -6.06
N LEU A 15 14.42 24.86 -7.16
CA LEU A 15 13.15 25.58 -7.12
C LEU A 15 11.95 24.66 -6.82
N LEU A 16 12.01 23.38 -7.20
CA LEU A 16 10.90 22.44 -7.09
C LEU A 16 11.01 21.48 -5.90
N PHE A 17 12.23 21.18 -5.43
CA PHE A 17 12.50 20.18 -4.40
C PHE A 17 13.23 20.79 -3.21
N LYS A 18 13.02 20.21 -2.01
CA LYS A 18 13.78 20.61 -0.83
C LYS A 18 15.22 20.15 -0.95
N TRP A 19 16.13 20.77 -0.20
CA TRP A 19 17.57 20.47 -0.27
C TRP A 19 17.90 18.96 -0.18
N PRO A 20 17.35 18.15 0.75
CA PRO A 20 17.67 16.72 0.81
C PRO A 20 17.20 15.93 -0.42
N GLU A 21 16.07 16.33 -1.01
CA GLU A 21 15.49 15.69 -2.20
C GLU A 21 16.27 16.10 -3.45
N ALA A 22 16.67 17.37 -3.55
CA ALA A 22 17.49 17.90 -4.62
C ALA A 22 18.86 17.21 -4.67
N GLU A 23 19.54 17.07 -3.51
CA GLU A 23 20.81 16.33 -3.42
C GLU A 23 20.63 14.85 -3.83
N ALA A 24 19.55 14.21 -3.40
CA ALA A 24 19.25 12.84 -3.83
C ALA A 24 19.06 12.75 -5.35
N ILE A 25 18.39 13.71 -5.99
CA ILE A 25 18.23 13.76 -7.45
C ILE A 25 19.58 13.94 -8.13
N PHE A 26 20.44 14.85 -7.65
CA PHE A 26 21.77 15.05 -8.23
C PHE A 26 22.69 13.84 -8.09
N SER A 27 22.46 12.99 -7.08
CA SER A 27 23.20 11.74 -6.90
C SER A 27 22.86 10.67 -7.95
N VAL A 28 21.74 10.81 -8.67
CA VAL A 28 21.35 9.87 -9.73
C VAL A 28 22.24 10.11 -10.96
N PRO A 29 23.01 9.10 -11.40
CA PRO A 29 23.89 9.24 -12.55
C PRO A 29 23.09 9.40 -13.84
N LEU A 30 23.50 10.35 -14.68
CA LEU A 30 22.96 10.51 -16.03
C LEU A 30 23.63 9.49 -16.95
N ILE A 31 22.88 8.48 -17.38
CA ILE A 31 23.39 7.40 -18.23
C ILE A 31 23.69 7.94 -19.64
N GLU A 32 24.85 7.58 -20.21
CA GLU A 32 25.32 8.08 -21.51
C GLU A 32 24.53 7.54 -22.71
N GLY A 33 23.82 6.43 -22.53
CA GLY A 33 22.98 5.80 -23.55
C GLY A 33 21.49 5.83 -23.19
N ILE A 34 20.63 5.86 -24.21
CA ILE A 34 19.22 5.53 -24.04
C ILE A 34 19.17 4.00 -23.95
N GLN A 35 19.07 3.49 -22.73
CA GLN A 35 18.66 2.10 -22.52
C GLN A 35 17.14 2.07 -22.36
N GLU A 36 16.50 1.10 -23.00
CA GLU A 36 15.09 0.83 -22.73
C GLU A 36 14.92 0.37 -21.29
N ASP A 37 13.87 0.87 -20.64
CA ASP A 37 13.51 0.45 -19.29
C ASP A 37 13.26 -1.06 -19.25
N ARG A 38 13.77 -1.70 -18.21
CA ARG A 38 13.59 -3.14 -17.97
C ARG A 38 13.03 -3.38 -16.58
N LEU A 39 12.16 -4.37 -16.47
CA LEU A 39 11.70 -4.85 -15.18
C LEU A 39 12.82 -5.64 -14.50
N ILE A 40 13.21 -5.21 -13.30
CA ILE A 40 14.24 -5.84 -12.48
C ILE A 40 13.59 -6.32 -11.17
N TRP A 41 13.84 -7.57 -10.82
CA TRP A 41 13.39 -8.16 -9.57
C TRP A 41 14.52 -8.13 -8.54
N ASN A 42 14.40 -7.22 -7.55
CA ASN A 42 15.45 -6.92 -6.58
C ASN A 42 15.80 -8.08 -5.61
N GLU A 43 15.02 -9.17 -5.60
CA GLU A 43 15.28 -10.30 -4.69
C GLU A 43 16.22 -11.36 -5.30
N GLU A 44 16.62 -11.21 -6.57
CA GLU A 44 17.58 -12.09 -7.22
C GLU A 44 18.74 -11.27 -7.79
N GLN A 45 19.95 -11.82 -7.75
CA GLN A 45 21.16 -11.12 -8.20
C GLN A 45 21.20 -10.90 -9.72
N ASP A 46 20.54 -11.76 -10.48
CA ASP A 46 20.40 -11.64 -11.93
C ASP A 46 19.26 -10.68 -12.33
N GLY A 47 18.49 -10.20 -11.36
CA GLY A 47 17.34 -9.33 -11.59
C GLY A 47 16.15 -10.02 -12.25
N LEU A 48 16.18 -11.33 -12.46
CA LEU A 48 15.13 -12.07 -13.13
C LEU A 48 14.06 -12.53 -12.13
N TYR A 49 12.80 -12.29 -12.49
CA TYR A 49 11.68 -12.81 -11.72
C TYR A 49 11.50 -14.30 -12.00
N SER A 50 11.34 -15.08 -10.93
CA SER A 50 10.79 -16.44 -10.98
C SER A 50 9.61 -16.59 -10.02
N VAL A 51 8.67 -17.49 -10.32
CA VAL A 51 7.56 -17.80 -9.40
C VAL A 51 8.10 -18.21 -8.03
N GLN A 52 9.19 -18.98 -8.00
CA GLN A 52 9.85 -19.38 -6.76
C GLN A 52 10.35 -18.17 -5.94
N SER A 53 11.02 -17.22 -6.58
CA SER A 53 11.49 -15.99 -5.93
C SER A 53 10.34 -15.15 -5.36
N GLY A 54 9.24 -15.03 -6.11
CA GLY A 54 8.03 -14.34 -5.67
C GLY A 54 7.39 -15.01 -4.46
N TYR A 55 7.30 -16.34 -4.46
CA TYR A 55 6.78 -17.10 -3.32
C TYR A 55 7.68 -17.00 -2.08
N ARG A 56 9.01 -17.01 -2.26
CA ARG A 56 9.98 -16.81 -1.19
C ARG A 56 9.76 -15.45 -0.51
N LYS A 57 9.72 -14.37 -1.31
CA LYS A 57 9.46 -13.01 -0.80
C LYS A 57 8.10 -12.89 -0.13
N MET A 58 7.06 -13.47 -0.72
CA MET A 58 5.71 -13.48 -0.13
C MET A 58 5.71 -14.19 1.23
N LYS A 59 6.40 -15.32 1.37
CA LYS A 59 6.49 -16.03 2.66
C LYS A 59 7.23 -15.19 3.69
N GLU A 60 8.36 -14.58 3.37
CA GLU A 60 9.08 -13.68 4.29
C GLU A 60 8.20 -12.53 4.78
N ASN A 61 7.42 -11.92 3.87
CA ASN A 61 6.46 -10.89 4.22
C ASN A 61 5.30 -11.43 5.07
N ARG A 62 4.86 -12.66 4.83
CA ARG A 62 3.86 -13.34 5.67
C ARG A 62 4.38 -13.61 7.07
N TRP A 63 5.62 -14.04 7.27
CA TRP A 63 6.19 -14.20 8.62
C TRP A 63 6.22 -12.87 9.38
N ARG A 64 6.55 -11.76 8.70
CA ARG A 64 6.47 -10.42 9.27
C ARG A 64 5.03 -9.99 9.58
N ALA A 65 4.08 -10.35 8.73
CA ALA A 65 2.67 -10.05 8.93
C ALA A 65 2.00 -10.95 9.98
N GLU A 66 2.37 -12.23 10.08
CA GLU A 66 1.86 -13.21 11.06
C GLU A 66 2.29 -12.85 12.48
N ALA A 67 3.48 -12.26 12.65
CA ALA A 67 3.86 -11.63 13.92
C ALA A 67 2.90 -10.51 14.37
N TRP A 68 2.14 -9.91 13.43
CA TRP A 68 1.08 -8.93 13.69
C TRP A 68 -0.35 -9.48 13.48
N ALA A 69 -0.49 -10.70 12.93
CA ALA A 69 -1.76 -11.22 12.40
C ALA A 69 -2.15 -12.59 12.95
N ALA A 70 -1.61 -13.00 14.09
CA ALA A 70 -2.28 -13.97 14.96
C ALA A 70 -3.51 -13.32 15.62
N GLU A 71 -4.39 -12.69 14.83
CA GLU A 71 -5.70 -12.23 15.26
C GLU A 71 -6.55 -13.48 15.52
N PRO A 72 -6.87 -13.80 16.78
CA PRO A 72 -7.39 -15.11 17.14
C PRO A 72 -8.90 -15.16 16.88
N TRP A 73 -9.34 -15.24 15.63
CA TRP A 73 -10.77 -15.39 15.27
C TRP A 73 -11.37 -16.75 15.68
N GLY A 74 -10.60 -17.61 16.33
CA GLY A 74 -11.08 -18.91 16.80
C GLY A 74 -12.30 -18.80 17.71
N TRP A 75 -12.42 -17.72 18.50
CA TRP A 75 -13.62 -17.49 19.32
C TRP A 75 -14.86 -17.21 18.46
N LEU A 76 -14.73 -16.46 17.36
CA LEU A 76 -15.83 -16.10 16.47
C LEU A 76 -16.50 -17.35 15.86
N TRP A 77 -15.67 -18.33 15.49
CA TRP A 77 -16.15 -19.58 14.91
C TRP A 77 -16.79 -20.54 15.93
N LYS A 78 -16.45 -20.41 17.22
CA LYS A 78 -17.04 -21.19 18.32
C LYS A 78 -18.44 -20.71 18.76
N ILE A 79 -18.85 -19.50 18.36
CA ILE A 79 -20.18 -18.97 18.70
C ILE A 79 -21.27 -19.89 18.13
N GLN A 80 -22.31 -20.15 18.91
CA GLN A 80 -23.51 -20.85 18.42
C GLN A 80 -24.40 -19.88 17.65
N ALA A 81 -24.02 -19.62 16.40
CA ALA A 81 -24.78 -18.78 15.48
C ALA A 81 -24.81 -19.41 14.09
N PRO A 82 -25.78 -19.07 13.23
CA PRO A 82 -25.79 -19.51 11.84
C PRO A 82 -24.51 -19.08 11.10
N PRO A 83 -24.00 -19.88 10.13
CA PRO A 83 -22.78 -19.55 9.37
C PRO A 83 -22.80 -18.16 8.73
N LYS A 84 -23.96 -17.75 8.19
CA LYS A 84 -24.15 -16.40 7.61
C LYS A 84 -23.88 -15.28 8.61
N ALA A 85 -24.30 -15.44 9.87
CA ALA A 85 -24.08 -14.45 10.92
C ALA A 85 -22.60 -14.38 11.32
N LYS A 86 -21.93 -15.53 11.47
CA LYS A 86 -20.48 -15.57 11.74
C LYS A 86 -19.67 -14.90 10.64
N HIS A 87 -20.00 -15.18 9.38
CA HIS A 87 -19.36 -14.57 8.23
C HIS A 87 -19.57 -13.05 8.19
N LEU A 88 -20.80 -12.58 8.38
CA LEU A 88 -21.10 -11.15 8.45
C LEU A 88 -20.29 -10.47 9.56
N MET A 89 -20.23 -11.09 10.74
CA MET A 89 -19.51 -10.55 11.89
C MET A 89 -17.99 -10.51 11.64
N TRP A 90 -17.43 -11.54 10.99
CA TRP A 90 -16.04 -11.50 10.50
C TRP A 90 -15.80 -10.34 9.52
N GLN A 91 -16.70 -10.13 8.56
CA GLN A 91 -16.60 -9.01 7.61
C GLN A 91 -16.70 -7.64 8.29
N ILE A 92 -17.55 -7.51 9.31
CA ILE A 92 -17.68 -6.29 10.12
C ILE A 92 -16.37 -6.01 10.87
N CYS A 93 -15.84 -7.00 11.59
CA CYS A 93 -14.66 -6.80 12.42
C CYS A 93 -13.36 -6.66 11.59
N LYS A 94 -13.32 -7.18 10.36
CA LYS A 94 -12.27 -6.86 9.37
C LYS A 94 -12.53 -5.54 8.64
N GLU A 95 -13.64 -4.88 8.95
CA GLU A 95 -14.13 -3.66 8.31
C GLU A 95 -14.14 -3.78 6.76
N CYS A 96 -14.39 -5.00 6.25
CA CYS A 96 -14.47 -5.29 4.82
C CYS A 96 -15.78 -4.82 4.20
N LEU A 97 -16.76 -4.44 5.02
CA LEU A 97 -18.03 -3.90 4.54
C LEU A 97 -17.90 -2.40 4.24
N PRO A 98 -18.54 -1.91 3.16
CA PRO A 98 -18.62 -0.49 2.86
C PRO A 98 -19.55 0.21 3.85
N MET A 99 -19.07 0.40 5.08
CA MET A 99 -19.76 1.16 6.11
C MET A 99 -19.55 2.65 5.89
N ARG A 100 -20.53 3.48 6.26
CA ARG A 100 -20.49 4.95 6.12
C ARG A 100 -19.22 5.57 6.74
N THR A 101 -18.73 4.98 7.83
CA THR A 101 -17.46 5.34 8.47
C THR A 101 -16.25 5.17 7.55
N ARG A 102 -16.14 4.04 6.84
CA ARG A 102 -15.06 3.79 5.86
C ARG A 102 -15.22 4.58 4.57
N LEU A 103 -16.45 4.75 4.08
CA LEU A 103 -16.72 5.50 2.85
C LEU A 103 -16.36 6.99 2.97
N ARG A 104 -16.49 7.60 4.16
CA ARG A 104 -16.11 9.00 4.40
C ARG A 104 -14.63 9.28 4.10
N GLY A 105 -13.73 8.34 4.38
CA GLY A 105 -12.29 8.49 4.11
C GLY A 105 -11.93 8.39 2.62
N HIS A 106 -12.78 7.76 1.80
CA HIS A 106 -12.48 7.48 0.38
C HIS A 106 -13.32 8.27 -0.63
N HIS A 107 -14.57 8.64 -0.32
CA HIS A 107 -15.53 9.12 -1.33
C HIS A 107 -16.24 10.44 -1.00
N GLY A 108 -15.90 11.13 0.11
CA GLY A 108 -16.50 12.42 0.46
C GLY A 108 -17.98 12.32 0.90
N GLN A 109 -18.36 13.20 1.84
CA GLN A 109 -19.71 13.41 2.41
C GLN A 109 -20.62 12.17 2.54
N CYS A 110 -20.28 11.26 3.45
CA CYS A 110 -21.23 10.29 4.00
C CYS A 110 -21.70 10.76 5.38
N GLN A 111 -23.01 10.94 5.59
CA GLN A 111 -23.54 11.27 6.92
C GLN A 111 -23.27 10.10 7.89
N LEU A 112 -22.78 10.39 9.11
CA LEU A 112 -22.34 9.38 10.09
C LEU A 112 -23.41 9.03 11.12
N ASP A 113 -24.51 9.78 11.11
CA ASP A 113 -25.68 9.50 11.90
C ASP A 113 -26.27 8.14 11.50
N CYS A 114 -26.64 7.39 12.53
CA CYS A 114 -27.39 6.15 12.35
C CYS A 114 -28.75 6.50 11.71
N PRO A 115 -29.15 5.88 10.58
CA PRO A 115 -30.44 6.18 9.95
C PRO A 115 -31.65 5.74 10.80
N LEU A 116 -31.42 4.99 11.89
CA LEU A 116 -32.47 4.48 12.77
C LEU A 116 -32.65 5.35 14.02
N CYS A 117 -31.57 5.83 14.63
CA CYS A 117 -31.63 6.63 15.87
C CYS A 117 -31.10 8.06 15.73
N GLN A 118 -30.58 8.44 14.56
CA GLN A 118 -30.02 9.77 14.25
C GLN A 118 -28.84 10.21 15.14
N GLU A 119 -28.25 9.28 15.90
CA GLU A 119 -27.07 9.52 16.72
C GLU A 119 -25.79 9.14 15.98
N ILE A 120 -24.71 9.88 16.25
CA ILE A 120 -23.36 9.57 15.77
C ILE A 120 -22.70 8.67 16.82
N ARG A 121 -22.32 7.44 16.44
CA ARG A 121 -21.51 6.58 17.33
C ARG A 121 -20.13 7.22 17.51
N SER A 122 -19.82 7.60 18.75
CA SER A 122 -18.50 8.05 19.21
C SER A 122 -17.45 6.95 19.10
#